data_AF-A0A6I9MKL0-F1
#
_entry.id   AF-A0A6I9MKL0-F1
#
_cell.length_a   1.000
_cell.length_b   1.000
_cell.length_c   1.000
_cell.angle_alpha   90.00
_cell.angle_beta   90.00
_cell.angle_gamma   90.00
#
_symmetry.space_group_name_H-M   'P 1'
#
loop_
_entity.id
_entity.type
_entity.pdbx_description
1 polymer ?
#
loop_
_entity_poly.entity_id
_entity_poly.type
_entity_poly.pdbx_seq_one_letter_code
_entity_poly.pdbx_strand_id
1 'polypeptide(L)'
;MPVGHMIKFILTYQTAFWREKGFSGEIVAGSSTECPFCVTFDATSPSGNAALVGFIAGQQASQWSSKERGERREAVLSSLVKYLGPEARSFIHYEEKDWAKEDYSGGCPVNVMAPGLLTYYHPSLRKPCGRIHWAGTETATLWCGYMSGAVQAGQRAALEVLAELFPTSLTQEEQAAVQNKHSAEGGAKQTPTSKLRYLCTSKAVVIATLAISAAVLLARNQNAVLNTKAYFTNVFTTTRHKIFVL
;
A
#
# COMPACT_ATOMS: atom_id res chain seq x y z
N MET A 1 4.20 6.95 3.71
CA MET A 1 3.34 6.51 2.59
C MET A 1 4.04 5.32 1.94
N PRO A 2 3.64 4.07 2.23
CA PRO A 2 4.33 2.89 1.70
C PRO A 2 4.33 2.88 0.17
N VAL A 3 5.36 2.28 -0.41
CA VAL A 3 5.49 2.06 -1.86
C VAL A 3 4.81 0.76 -2.25
N GLY A 4 4.30 0.72 -3.49
CA GLY A 4 3.82 -0.52 -4.09
C GLY A 4 4.95 -1.54 -4.28
N HIS A 5 4.58 -2.81 -4.42
CA HIS A 5 5.51 -3.87 -4.82
C HIS A 5 5.21 -4.34 -6.23
N MET A 6 6.23 -4.37 -7.08
CA MET A 6 6.11 -4.75 -8.48
C MET A 6 7.41 -5.36 -9.02
N ILE A 7 7.28 -6.46 -9.75
CA ILE A 7 8.31 -7.00 -10.63
C ILE A 7 7.84 -6.77 -12.06
N LYS A 8 8.64 -6.08 -12.87
CA LYS A 8 8.40 -5.89 -14.31
C LYS A 8 9.26 -6.89 -15.06
N PHE A 9 8.65 -7.68 -15.95
CA PHE A 9 9.40 -8.57 -16.84
C PHE A 9 9.17 -8.20 -18.30
N ILE A 10 10.12 -8.55 -19.15
CA ILE A 10 10.06 -8.39 -20.60
C ILE A 10 10.55 -9.68 -21.25
N LEU A 11 9.77 -10.19 -22.21
CA LEU A 11 10.19 -11.24 -23.13
C LEU A 11 10.29 -10.68 -24.53
N THR A 12 11.38 -10.99 -25.22
CA THR A 12 11.56 -10.68 -26.64
C THR A 12 11.37 -11.93 -27.48
N TYR A 13 10.87 -11.77 -28.70
CA TYR A 13 10.56 -12.88 -29.61
C TYR A 13 11.04 -12.54 -31.03
N GLN A 14 11.15 -13.56 -31.88
CA GLN A 14 11.52 -13.36 -33.28
C GLN A 14 10.41 -12.63 -34.06
N THR A 15 9.15 -12.93 -33.76
CA THR A 15 7.98 -12.24 -34.32
C THR A 15 6.96 -11.97 -33.22
N ALA A 16 6.09 -10.98 -33.46
CA ALA A 16 4.95 -10.69 -32.58
C ALA A 16 3.81 -11.68 -32.88
N PHE A 17 4.07 -12.98 -32.66
CA PHE A 17 3.18 -14.08 -33.06
C PHE A 17 1.74 -13.95 -32.51
N TRP A 18 1.56 -13.26 -31.38
CA TRP A 18 0.22 -12.97 -30.85
C TRP A 18 -0.59 -12.08 -31.79
N ARG A 19 0.03 -11.13 -32.50
CA ARG A 19 -0.65 -10.28 -33.50
C ARG A 19 -1.09 -11.07 -34.71
N GLU A 20 -0.27 -12.03 -35.15
CA GLU A 20 -0.61 -12.93 -36.28
C GLU A 20 -1.85 -13.78 -35.96
N LYS A 21 -2.08 -14.07 -34.66
CA LYS A 21 -3.29 -14.72 -34.14
C LYS A 21 -4.45 -13.77 -33.86
N GLY A 22 -4.32 -12.48 -34.16
CA GLY A 22 -5.35 -11.46 -33.93
C GLY A 22 -5.43 -10.92 -32.48
N PHE A 23 -4.42 -11.18 -31.64
CA PHE A 23 -4.37 -10.68 -30.26
C PHE A 23 -3.57 -9.38 -30.14
N SER A 24 -3.97 -8.51 -29.20
CA SER A 24 -3.29 -7.25 -28.90
C SER A 24 -1.99 -7.41 -28.09
N GLY A 25 -1.76 -8.59 -27.49
CA GLY A 25 -0.71 -8.81 -26.49
C GLY A 25 -1.12 -8.43 -25.05
N GLU A 26 -2.32 -7.89 -24.87
CA GLU A 26 -2.90 -7.66 -23.55
C GLU A 26 -3.53 -8.94 -22.98
N ILE A 27 -3.08 -9.34 -21.81
CA ILE A 27 -3.67 -10.41 -21.01
C ILE A 27 -3.97 -9.82 -19.66
N VAL A 28 -5.22 -9.92 -19.19
CA VAL A 28 -5.59 -9.57 -17.81
C VAL A 28 -5.87 -10.86 -17.06
N ALA A 29 -5.07 -11.14 -16.04
CA ALA A 29 -5.14 -12.36 -15.25
C ALA A 29 -5.56 -12.08 -13.80
N GLY A 30 -6.44 -12.94 -13.29
CA GLY A 30 -6.78 -12.95 -11.86
C GLY A 30 -5.62 -13.45 -11.01
N SER A 31 -5.65 -13.11 -9.71
CA SER A 31 -4.68 -13.63 -8.76
C SER A 31 -4.80 -15.15 -8.63
N SER A 32 -3.73 -15.88 -8.92
CA SER A 32 -3.66 -17.33 -8.72
C SER A 32 -2.23 -17.72 -8.33
N THR A 33 -2.05 -18.92 -7.77
CA THR A 33 -0.71 -19.44 -7.46
C THR A 33 0.05 -19.90 -8.70
N GLU A 34 -0.64 -20.14 -9.81
CA GLU A 34 -0.05 -20.65 -11.06
C GLU A 34 0.33 -19.52 -12.03
N CYS A 35 -0.42 -18.41 -12.01
CA CYS A 35 -0.14 -17.23 -12.82
C CYS A 35 0.44 -16.09 -11.96
N PRO A 36 1.74 -15.78 -12.09
CA PRO A 36 2.38 -14.78 -11.24
C PRO A 36 2.00 -13.34 -11.63
N PHE A 37 1.67 -13.10 -12.90
CA PHE A 37 1.43 -11.75 -13.42
C PHE A 37 -0.05 -11.41 -13.41
N CYS A 38 -0.36 -10.12 -13.27
CA CYS A 38 -1.74 -9.62 -13.36
C CYS A 38 -2.06 -9.06 -14.74
N VAL A 39 -1.06 -8.52 -15.45
CA VAL A 39 -1.27 -7.95 -16.78
C VAL A 39 -0.03 -8.05 -17.66
N THR A 40 -0.23 -8.23 -18.97
CA THR A 40 0.79 -8.06 -20.01
C THR A 40 0.35 -7.01 -21.03
N PHE A 41 1.30 -6.46 -21.78
CA PHE A 41 1.06 -5.63 -22.95
C PHE A 41 2.07 -5.96 -24.04
N ASP A 42 1.70 -5.64 -25.27
CA ASP A 42 2.65 -5.60 -26.37
C ASP A 42 3.63 -4.43 -26.20
N ALA A 43 4.91 -4.76 -26.20
CA ALA A 43 6.03 -3.83 -26.09
C ALA A 43 6.93 -3.88 -27.34
N THR A 44 6.38 -4.30 -28.48
CA THR A 44 7.08 -4.32 -29.76
C THR A 44 7.61 -2.92 -30.07
N SER A 45 8.92 -2.82 -30.30
CA SER A 45 9.55 -1.52 -30.53
C SER A 45 9.02 -0.87 -31.82
N PRO A 46 9.18 0.46 -31.99
CA PRO A 46 8.87 1.13 -33.24
C PRO A 46 9.63 0.56 -34.46
N SER A 47 10.79 -0.07 -34.24
CA SER A 47 11.58 -0.75 -35.27
C SER A 47 11.13 -2.20 -35.54
N GLY A 48 10.06 -2.68 -34.90
CA GLY A 48 9.49 -4.01 -35.13
C GLY A 48 10.07 -5.14 -34.25
N ASN A 49 10.88 -4.83 -33.23
CA ASN A 49 11.42 -5.87 -32.35
C ASN A 49 10.32 -6.36 -31.41
N ALA A 50 9.82 -7.57 -31.63
CA ALA A 50 8.68 -8.11 -30.91
C ALA A 50 9.00 -8.34 -29.43
N ALA A 51 8.15 -7.81 -28.55
CA ALA A 51 8.28 -8.02 -27.12
C ALA A 51 6.93 -8.01 -26.40
N LEU A 52 6.84 -8.76 -25.31
CA LEU A 52 5.77 -8.65 -24.31
C LEU A 52 6.37 -8.09 -23.03
N VAL A 53 5.74 -7.06 -22.48
CA VAL A 53 6.00 -6.59 -21.12
C VAL A 53 4.90 -7.11 -20.21
N GLY A 54 5.25 -7.48 -18.98
CA GLY A 54 4.23 -7.82 -17.99
C GLY A 54 4.63 -7.47 -16.57
N PHE A 55 3.64 -7.53 -15.69
CA PHE A 55 3.76 -7.04 -14.33
C PHE A 55 3.25 -8.09 -13.33
N ILE A 56 4.12 -8.45 -12.40
CA ILE A 56 3.78 -9.17 -11.17
C ILE A 56 3.63 -8.08 -10.11
N ALA A 57 2.42 -7.84 -9.60
CA ALA A 57 2.12 -6.67 -8.78
C ALA A 57 1.42 -7.02 -7.46
N GLY A 58 1.58 -6.14 -6.45
CA GLY A 58 0.88 -6.23 -5.17
C GLY A 58 1.24 -7.49 -4.40
N GLN A 59 0.23 -8.24 -3.95
CA GLN A 59 0.42 -9.46 -3.17
C GLN A 59 1.24 -10.51 -3.93
N GLN A 60 1.01 -10.67 -5.24
CA GLN A 60 1.78 -11.57 -6.09
C GLN A 60 3.26 -11.17 -6.11
N ALA A 61 3.57 -9.88 -6.26
CA ALA A 61 4.95 -9.40 -6.23
C ALA A 61 5.64 -9.76 -4.91
N SER A 62 4.98 -9.54 -3.78
CA SER A 62 5.51 -9.92 -2.46
C SER A 62 5.76 -11.42 -2.32
N GLN A 63 4.86 -12.26 -2.85
CA GLN A 63 5.03 -13.72 -2.80
C GLN A 63 6.18 -14.19 -3.71
N TRP A 64 6.21 -13.71 -4.95
CA TRP A 64 7.16 -14.14 -5.98
C TRP A 64 8.55 -13.50 -5.86
N SER A 65 8.70 -12.38 -5.15
CA SER A 65 10.00 -11.74 -4.90
C SER A 65 10.96 -12.64 -4.10
N SER A 66 10.41 -13.55 -3.28
CA SER A 66 11.16 -14.54 -2.51
C SER A 66 11.67 -15.74 -3.32
N LYS A 67 11.10 -15.98 -4.51
CA LYS A 67 11.47 -17.10 -5.39
C LYS A 67 12.77 -16.82 -6.14
N GLU A 68 13.38 -17.84 -6.72
CA GLU A 68 14.50 -17.62 -7.62
C GLU A 68 14.02 -17.07 -8.98
N ARG A 69 14.91 -16.35 -9.68
CA ARG A 69 14.62 -15.81 -11.02
C ARG A 69 14.19 -16.90 -12.01
N GLY A 70 14.79 -18.09 -11.91
CA GLY A 70 14.45 -19.24 -12.75
C GLY A 70 13.00 -19.71 -12.54
N GLU A 71 12.56 -19.82 -11.28
CA GLU A 71 11.19 -20.23 -10.93
C GLU A 71 10.16 -19.20 -11.41
N ARG A 72 10.43 -17.90 -11.20
CA ARG A 72 9.56 -16.82 -11.70
C ARG A 72 9.42 -16.88 -13.22
N ARG A 73 10.55 -17.00 -13.93
CA ARG A 73 10.57 -17.08 -15.39
C ARG A 73 9.72 -18.25 -15.89
N GLU A 74 9.87 -19.44 -15.29
CA GLU A 74 9.13 -20.62 -15.71
C GLU A 74 7.62 -20.49 -15.45
N ALA A 75 7.22 -19.88 -14.33
CA ALA A 75 5.82 -19.60 -14.04
C ALA A 75 5.20 -18.58 -15.02
N VAL A 76 5.96 -17.52 -15.36
CA VAL A 76 5.56 -16.56 -16.40
C VAL A 76 5.38 -17.26 -17.75
N LEU A 77 6.37 -18.06 -18.19
CA LEU A 77 6.31 -18.78 -19.46
C LEU A 77 5.15 -19.78 -19.51
N SER A 78 4.96 -20.57 -18.45
CA SER A 78 3.86 -21.53 -18.35
C SER A 78 2.49 -20.84 -18.47
N SER A 79 2.35 -19.67 -17.85
CA SER A 79 1.14 -18.85 -17.95
C SER A 79 0.94 -18.30 -19.36
N LEU A 80 1.99 -17.73 -19.97
CA LEU A 80 1.92 -17.22 -21.34
C LEU A 80 1.58 -18.32 -22.34
N VAL A 81 2.09 -19.53 -22.17
CA VAL A 81 1.74 -20.68 -23.02
C VAL A 81 0.27 -21.04 -22.89
N LYS A 82 -0.29 -21.00 -21.67
CA LYS A 82 -1.72 -21.25 -21.43
C LYS A 82 -2.60 -20.22 -22.15
N TYR A 83 -2.17 -18.97 -22.25
CA TYR A 83 -2.96 -17.89 -22.88
C TYR A 83 -2.73 -17.77 -24.40
N LEU A 84 -1.48 -17.90 -24.87
CA LEU A 84 -1.07 -17.55 -26.24
C LEU A 84 -0.66 -18.76 -27.08
N GLY A 85 -0.53 -19.95 -26.47
CA GLY A 85 -0.09 -21.18 -27.12
C GLY A 85 1.41 -21.47 -26.97
N PRO A 86 1.86 -22.63 -27.50
CA PRO A 86 3.22 -23.14 -27.30
C PRO A 86 4.33 -22.20 -27.83
N GLU A 87 4.03 -21.33 -28.79
CA GLU A 87 4.95 -20.36 -29.37
C GLU A 87 5.52 -19.38 -28.33
N ALA A 88 4.81 -19.15 -27.23
CA ALA A 88 5.31 -18.35 -26.10
C ALA A 88 6.59 -18.93 -25.45
N ARG A 89 6.91 -20.22 -25.65
CA ARG A 89 8.20 -20.79 -25.19
C ARG A 89 9.38 -20.44 -26.09
N SER A 90 9.14 -20.02 -27.33
CA SER A 90 10.18 -19.69 -28.31
C SER A 90 10.66 -18.23 -28.17
N PHE A 91 10.95 -17.80 -26.95
CA PHE A 91 11.45 -16.47 -26.65
C PHE A 91 12.97 -16.37 -26.90
N ILE A 92 13.45 -15.18 -27.26
CA ILE A 92 14.87 -14.87 -27.47
C ILE A 92 15.54 -14.50 -26.15
N HIS A 93 14.95 -13.56 -25.40
CA HIS A 93 15.49 -13.07 -24.13
C HIS A 93 14.39 -12.83 -23.11
N TYR A 94 14.69 -13.10 -21.83
CA TYR A 94 13.85 -12.81 -20.67
C TYR A 94 14.62 -11.93 -19.69
N GLU A 95 14.08 -10.75 -19.38
CA GLU A 95 14.64 -9.87 -18.35
C GLU A 95 13.56 -9.48 -17.33
N GLU A 96 13.96 -9.31 -16.07
CA GLU A 96 13.05 -8.84 -15.02
C GLU A 96 13.73 -7.84 -14.08
N LYS A 97 12.95 -6.93 -13.54
CA LYS A 97 13.36 -6.01 -12.48
C LYS A 97 12.37 -6.07 -11.32
N ASP A 98 12.87 -6.48 -10.16
CA ASP A 98 12.16 -6.35 -8.89
C ASP A 98 12.43 -4.97 -8.30
N TRP A 99 11.43 -4.09 -8.33
CA TRP A 99 11.56 -2.72 -7.87
C TRP A 99 11.56 -2.58 -6.35
N ALA A 100 11.08 -3.61 -5.62
CA ALA A 100 11.14 -3.61 -4.16
C ALA A 100 12.58 -3.75 -3.63
N LYS A 101 13.51 -4.20 -4.48
CA LYS A 101 14.94 -4.35 -4.16
C LYS A 101 15.78 -3.13 -4.57
N GLU A 102 15.17 -2.06 -5.07
CA GLU A 102 15.88 -0.82 -5.40
C GLU A 102 16.04 0.06 -4.17
N ASP A 103 17.27 0.22 -3.70
CA ASP A 103 17.60 0.93 -2.45
C ASP A 103 17.02 2.36 -2.37
N TYR A 104 16.98 3.07 -3.49
CA TYR A 104 16.55 4.48 -3.53
C TYR A 104 15.09 4.69 -3.94
N SER A 105 14.41 3.64 -4.41
CA SER A 105 12.97 3.70 -4.72
C SER A 105 12.14 3.01 -3.64
N GLY A 106 12.64 1.92 -3.07
CA GLY A 106 11.97 1.06 -2.11
C GLY A 106 10.82 0.21 -2.70
N GLY A 107 10.35 0.52 -3.91
CA GLY A 107 9.22 -0.13 -4.56
C GLY A 107 8.70 0.63 -5.78
N CYS A 108 7.64 0.12 -6.39
CA CYS A 108 6.95 0.64 -7.57
C CYS A 108 5.52 0.08 -7.68
N PRO A 109 4.63 0.69 -8.49
CA PRO A 109 4.89 1.85 -9.36
C PRO A 109 4.73 3.18 -8.63
N VAL A 110 3.99 3.22 -7.53
CA VAL A 110 3.63 4.45 -6.82
C VAL A 110 3.58 4.21 -5.32
N ASN A 111 3.60 5.30 -4.56
CA ASN A 111 3.23 5.27 -3.15
C ASN A 111 1.71 5.19 -2.97
N VAL A 112 1.27 4.46 -1.95
CA VAL A 112 -0.13 4.29 -1.58
C VAL A 112 -0.35 4.85 -0.17
N MET A 113 -1.44 5.58 0.04
CA MET A 113 -1.83 6.03 1.36
C MET A 113 -2.64 4.95 2.09
N ALA A 114 -2.19 4.58 3.28
CA ALA A 114 -2.98 3.75 4.18
C ALA A 114 -4.27 4.48 4.60
N PRO A 115 -5.33 3.74 4.98
CA PRO A 115 -6.59 4.33 5.43
C PRO A 115 -6.39 5.45 6.47
N GLY A 116 -7.09 6.56 6.25
CA GLY A 116 -7.00 7.77 7.09
C GLY A 116 -5.87 8.74 6.73
N LEU A 117 -4.75 8.29 6.14
CA LEU A 117 -3.62 9.19 5.90
C LEU A 117 -3.92 10.31 4.90
N LEU A 118 -4.72 10.02 3.87
CA LEU A 118 -5.14 11.04 2.90
C LEU A 118 -5.91 12.18 3.59
N THR A 119 -6.82 11.85 4.50
CA THR A 119 -7.63 12.86 5.19
C THR A 119 -6.79 13.74 6.11
N TYR A 120 -5.86 13.14 6.87
CA TYR A 120 -5.11 13.88 7.90
C TYR A 120 -3.84 14.56 7.37
N TYR A 121 -3.19 14.01 6.35
CA TYR A 121 -1.83 14.42 5.96
C TYR A 121 -1.70 14.86 4.50
N HIS A 122 -2.71 14.69 3.65
CA HIS A 122 -2.63 15.13 2.25
C HIS A 122 -2.27 16.62 2.07
N PRO A 123 -2.82 17.58 2.86
CA PRO A 123 -2.41 18.98 2.75
C PRO A 123 -0.92 19.22 3.05
N SER A 124 -0.31 18.35 3.84
CA SER A 124 1.10 18.47 4.24
C SER A 124 2.08 17.96 3.17
N LEU A 125 1.64 17.13 2.22
CA LEU A 125 2.52 16.50 1.22
C LEU A 125 3.37 17.49 0.42
N ARG A 126 2.84 18.69 0.19
CA ARG A 126 3.42 19.68 -0.73
C ARG A 126 3.66 21.03 -0.07
N LYS A 127 3.49 21.09 1.25
CA LYS A 127 3.68 22.32 2.03
C LYS A 127 5.18 22.51 2.25
N PRO A 128 5.78 23.63 1.80
CA PRO A 128 7.19 23.90 2.05
C PRO A 128 7.52 23.93 3.54
N CYS A 129 8.74 23.57 3.89
CA CYS A 129 9.28 23.66 5.25
C CYS A 129 10.49 24.60 5.26
N GLY A 130 10.27 25.88 5.62
CA GLY A 130 11.27 26.91 5.42
C GLY A 130 11.65 27.00 3.94
N ARG A 131 12.96 26.90 3.64
CA ARG A 131 13.49 26.94 2.26
C ARG A 131 13.47 25.58 1.54
N ILE A 132 12.78 24.58 2.09
CA ILE A 132 12.67 23.24 1.49
C ILE A 132 11.32 23.12 0.80
N HIS A 133 11.34 22.97 -0.52
CA HIS A 133 10.17 22.71 -1.35
C HIS A 133 10.15 21.24 -1.79
N TRP A 134 8.96 20.63 -1.81
CA TRP A 134 8.79 19.22 -2.15
C TRP A 134 8.36 19.08 -3.59
N ALA A 135 9.10 18.32 -4.39
CA ALA A 135 8.72 17.89 -5.75
C ALA A 135 8.34 16.39 -5.75
N GLY A 136 8.53 15.70 -6.86
CA GLY A 136 8.17 14.28 -7.00
C GLY A 136 6.71 14.10 -7.35
N THR A 137 6.39 13.01 -8.06
CA THR A 137 5.06 12.79 -8.65
C THR A 137 3.95 12.69 -7.60
N GLU A 138 4.30 12.31 -6.37
CA GLU A 138 3.42 12.26 -5.20
C GLU A 138 2.88 13.64 -4.79
N THR A 139 3.55 14.70 -5.25
CA THR A 139 3.14 16.10 -5.04
C THR A 139 2.46 16.72 -6.29
N ALA A 140 2.11 15.90 -7.27
CA ALA A 140 1.33 16.35 -8.41
C ALA A 140 -0.15 16.50 -8.04
N THR A 141 -0.86 17.42 -8.69
CA THR A 141 -2.33 17.52 -8.63
C THR A 141 -3.00 16.82 -9.80
N LEU A 142 -2.25 16.56 -10.87
CA LEU A 142 -2.69 15.83 -12.05
C LEU A 142 -1.69 14.73 -12.35
N TRP A 143 -2.19 13.55 -12.71
CA TRP A 143 -1.33 12.40 -13.04
C TRP A 143 -0.32 12.03 -11.94
N CYS A 144 -0.71 12.20 -10.67
CA CYS A 144 0.05 11.74 -9.51
C CYS A 144 0.38 10.25 -9.64
N GLY A 145 1.66 9.90 -9.48
CA GLY A 145 2.17 8.55 -9.69
C GLY A 145 2.69 8.27 -11.10
N TYR A 146 2.60 9.23 -12.03
CA TYR A 146 3.10 9.09 -13.40
C TYR A 146 4.25 10.07 -13.68
N MET A 147 4.96 9.85 -14.79
CA MET A 147 6.02 10.75 -15.26
C MET A 147 5.50 12.17 -15.50
N SER A 148 4.29 12.33 -16.05
CA SER A 148 3.66 13.65 -16.23
C SER A 148 3.45 14.37 -14.90
N GLY A 149 3.08 13.64 -13.84
CA GLY A 149 2.99 14.18 -12.49
C GLY A 149 4.36 14.59 -11.94
N ALA A 150 5.41 13.83 -12.23
CA ALA A 150 6.77 14.20 -11.83
C ALA A 150 7.21 15.53 -12.48
N VAL A 151 6.92 15.71 -13.77
CA VAL A 151 7.19 16.96 -14.51
C VAL A 151 6.39 18.11 -13.91
N GLN A 152 5.08 17.93 -13.76
CA GLN A 152 4.19 18.95 -13.19
C GLN A 152 4.67 19.39 -11.79
N ALA A 153 4.97 18.43 -10.92
CA ALA A 153 5.45 18.67 -9.57
C ALA A 153 6.81 19.36 -9.54
N GLY A 154 7.75 18.97 -10.42
CA GLY A 154 9.07 19.58 -10.52
C GLY A 154 8.99 21.04 -10.96
N GLN A 155 8.22 21.34 -12.01
CA GLN A 155 8.00 22.70 -12.48
C GLN A 155 7.36 23.57 -11.39
N ARG A 156 6.31 23.09 -10.73
CA ARG A 156 5.69 23.80 -9.62
C ARG A 156 6.68 24.08 -8.49
N ALA A 157 7.48 23.10 -8.06
CA ALA A 157 8.48 23.34 -6.99
C ALA A 157 9.50 24.42 -7.38
N ALA A 158 9.95 24.42 -8.63
CA ALA A 158 10.87 25.44 -9.14
C ALA A 158 10.24 26.84 -9.13
N LEU A 159 8.98 26.96 -9.56
CA LEU A 159 8.24 28.23 -9.54
C LEU A 159 8.03 28.76 -8.11
N GLU A 160 7.79 27.90 -7.13
CA GLU A 160 7.69 28.31 -5.72
C GLU A 160 9.01 28.90 -5.21
N VAL A 161 10.15 28.27 -5.55
CA VAL A 161 11.48 28.79 -5.18
C VAL A 161 11.75 30.13 -5.87
N LEU A 162 11.42 30.25 -7.16
CA LEU A 162 11.59 31.49 -7.91
C LEU A 162 10.72 32.62 -7.36
N ALA A 163 9.50 32.31 -6.92
CA ALA A 163 8.61 33.30 -6.30
C ALA A 163 9.21 33.85 -4.99
N GLU A 164 9.91 33.04 -4.21
CA GLU A 164 10.57 33.47 -2.97
C GLU A 164 11.86 34.25 -3.21
N LEU A 165 12.69 33.84 -4.18
CA LEU A 165 14.02 34.41 -4.40
C LEU A 165 14.05 35.55 -5.42
N PHE A 166 13.29 35.42 -6.52
CA PHE A 166 13.33 36.32 -7.67
C PHE A 166 11.92 36.50 -8.27
N PRO A 167 10.95 37.05 -7.53
CA PRO A 167 9.55 37.13 -7.98
C PRO A 167 9.35 37.87 -9.31
N THR A 168 10.24 38.80 -9.64
CA THR A 168 10.23 39.56 -10.90
C THR A 168 10.63 38.73 -12.13
N SER A 169 11.21 37.54 -11.94
CA SER A 169 11.55 36.63 -13.04
C SER A 169 10.35 35.83 -13.57
N LEU A 170 9.27 35.78 -12.80
CA LEU A 170 8.06 35.03 -13.14
C LEU A 170 7.14 35.84 -14.07
N THR A 171 6.55 35.16 -15.05
CA THR A 171 5.44 35.71 -15.84
C THR A 171 4.19 35.90 -14.96
N GLN A 172 3.24 36.71 -15.43
CA GLN A 172 1.97 36.91 -14.71
C GLN A 172 1.19 35.60 -14.50
N GLU A 173 1.21 34.70 -15.50
CA GLU A 173 0.56 33.40 -15.42
C GLU A 173 1.21 32.51 -14.34
N GLU A 174 2.54 32.49 -14.28
CA GLU A 174 3.28 31.73 -13.26
C GLU A 174 3.07 32.31 -11.85
N GLN A 175 3.06 33.64 -11.71
CA GLN A 175 2.74 34.30 -10.44
C GLN A 175 1.32 33.93 -9.97
N ALA A 176 0.34 33.94 -10.87
CA ALA A 176 -1.03 33.54 -10.56
C ALA A 176 -1.12 32.05 -10.20
N ALA A 177 -0.37 31.17 -10.88
CA ALA A 177 -0.30 29.75 -10.57
C ALA A 177 0.26 29.49 -9.16
N VAL A 178 1.28 30.24 -8.73
CA VAL A 178 1.82 30.16 -7.36
C VAL A 178 0.84 30.73 -6.34
N GLN A 179 0.20 31.88 -6.61
CA GLN A 179 -0.71 32.55 -5.67
C GLN A 179 -2.03 31.80 -5.45
N ASN A 180 -2.62 31.20 -6.49
CA ASN A 180 -3.85 30.42 -6.37
C ASN A 180 -3.72 29.24 -5.39
N LYS A 181 -2.49 28.78 -5.13
CA LYS A 181 -2.20 27.75 -4.11
C LYS A 181 -2.37 28.29 -2.68
N HIS A 182 -1.89 29.50 -2.39
CA HIS A 182 -2.02 30.10 -1.05
C HIS A 182 -3.48 30.38 -0.68
N SER A 183 -4.30 30.78 -1.67
CA SER A 183 -5.73 31.03 -1.46
C SER A 183 -6.54 29.76 -1.18
N ALA A 184 -6.17 28.63 -1.79
CA ALA A 184 -6.80 27.34 -1.53
C ALA A 184 -6.42 26.76 -0.14
N GLU A 185 -5.21 27.03 0.34
CA GLU A 185 -4.76 26.63 1.69
C GLU A 185 -5.29 27.55 2.81
N GLY A 186 -5.59 28.82 2.50
CA GLY A 186 -6.20 29.80 3.43
C GLY A 186 -7.71 29.67 3.64
N GLY A 187 -8.40 28.87 2.80
CA GLY A 187 -9.86 28.68 2.83
C GLY A 187 -10.36 27.63 3.83
N ALA A 188 -9.47 26.86 4.45
CA ALA A 188 -9.84 26.01 5.58
C ALA A 188 -10.06 26.90 6.81
N LYS A 189 -11.23 27.54 6.91
CA LYS A 189 -11.74 28.06 8.18
C LYS A 189 -11.56 26.94 9.19
N GLN A 190 -10.67 27.13 10.16
CA GLN A 190 -10.73 26.38 11.40
C GLN A 190 -12.12 26.65 11.95
N THR A 191 -13.05 25.71 11.74
CA THR A 191 -14.32 25.71 12.43
C THR A 191 -13.97 25.77 13.91
N PRO A 192 -14.46 26.76 14.69
CA PRO A 192 -14.17 26.77 16.10
C PRO A 192 -14.71 25.47 16.65
N THR A 193 -13.82 24.57 17.08
CA THR A 193 -14.17 23.33 17.76
C THR A 193 -14.77 23.72 19.10
N SER A 194 -16.04 24.12 19.05
CA SER A 194 -16.82 24.57 20.17
C SER A 194 -17.24 23.36 20.99
N LYS A 195 -16.74 23.31 22.22
CA LYS A 195 -17.34 22.65 23.39
C LYS A 195 -17.63 21.13 23.37
N LEU A 196 -17.46 20.42 22.25
CA LEU A 196 -17.79 18.98 22.18
C LEU A 196 -16.70 18.03 22.71
N ARG A 197 -15.46 18.50 22.90
CA ARG A 197 -14.35 17.65 23.39
C ARG A 197 -14.36 17.39 24.89
N TYR A 198 -15.12 18.14 25.69
CA TYR A 198 -15.13 17.96 27.15
C TYR A 198 -16.22 17.02 27.66
N LEU A 199 -17.28 16.76 26.89
CA LEU A 199 -18.39 15.90 27.34
C LEU A 199 -18.22 14.40 27.03
N CYS A 200 -17.41 14.03 26.02
CA CYS A 200 -17.31 12.65 25.57
C CYS A 200 -16.23 11.82 26.28
N THR A 201 -15.23 12.45 26.90
CA THR A 201 -14.16 11.74 27.63
C THR A 201 -14.62 11.23 28.99
N SER A 202 -15.46 12.00 29.70
CA SER A 202 -15.89 11.64 31.06
C SER A 202 -16.82 10.41 31.10
N LYS A 203 -17.79 10.31 30.18
CA LYS A 203 -18.71 9.16 30.15
C LYS A 203 -18.04 7.86 29.69
N ALA A 204 -17.11 7.93 28.74
CA ALA A 204 -16.39 6.75 28.24
C ALA A 204 -15.48 6.14 29.32
N VAL A 205 -14.81 6.98 30.12
CA VAL A 205 -13.96 6.52 31.23
C VAL A 205 -14.80 5.86 32.33
N VAL A 206 -15.98 6.41 32.67
CA VAL A 206 -16.87 5.82 33.68
C VAL A 206 -17.43 4.46 33.23
N ILE A 207 -17.77 4.30 31.95
CA ILE A 207 -18.26 3.02 31.44
C ILE A 207 -17.15 1.97 31.44
N ALA A 208 -15.93 2.34 31.05
CA ALA A 208 -14.78 1.42 31.07
C ALA A 208 -14.42 0.97 32.50
N THR A 209 -14.44 1.89 33.48
CA THR A 209 -14.14 1.54 34.87
C THR A 209 -15.22 0.66 35.50
N LEU A 210 -16.50 0.88 35.19
CA LEU A 210 -17.60 0.03 35.66
C LEU A 210 -17.52 -1.38 35.05
N ALA A 211 -17.21 -1.50 33.75
CA ALA A 211 -17.08 -2.80 33.09
C ALA A 211 -15.90 -3.63 33.65
N ILE A 212 -14.75 -3.00 33.89
CA ILE A 212 -13.58 -3.67 34.49
C ILE A 212 -13.89 -4.07 35.94
N SER A 213 -14.55 -3.22 36.71
CA SER A 213 -14.91 -3.51 38.10
C SER A 213 -15.90 -4.69 38.21
N ALA A 214 -16.90 -4.74 37.31
CA ALA A 214 -17.83 -5.86 37.22
C ALA A 214 -17.13 -7.17 36.85
N ALA A 215 -16.20 -7.14 35.89
CA ALA A 215 -15.42 -8.31 35.51
C ALA A 215 -14.55 -8.84 36.67
N VAL A 216 -13.90 -7.95 37.42
CA VAL A 216 -13.10 -8.31 38.60
C VAL A 216 -13.97 -8.89 39.73
N LEU A 217 -15.15 -8.32 39.97
CA LEU A 217 -16.09 -8.85 40.97
C LEU A 217 -16.63 -10.24 40.58
N LEU A 218 -16.94 -10.46 39.30
CA LEU A 218 -17.37 -11.77 38.81
C LEU A 218 -16.24 -12.82 38.92
N ALA A 219 -15.01 -12.45 38.59
CA ALA A 219 -13.85 -13.32 38.74
C ALA A 219 -13.56 -13.66 40.22
N ARG A 220 -13.69 -12.68 41.12
CA ARG A 220 -13.57 -12.91 42.58
C ARG A 220 -14.67 -13.83 43.11
N ASN A 221 -15.91 -13.68 42.64
CA ASN A 221 -17.01 -14.55 43.06
C ASN A 221 -16.82 -15.99 42.56
N GLN A 222 -16.36 -16.18 41.32
CA GLN A 222 -16.00 -17.51 40.81
C GLN A 222 -14.89 -18.16 41.64
N ASN A 223 -13.85 -17.42 42.02
CA ASN A 223 -12.80 -17.92 42.91
C ASN A 223 -13.31 -18.25 44.31
N ALA A 224 -14.24 -17.46 44.87
CA ALA A 224 -14.87 -17.76 46.16
C ALA A 224 -15.72 -19.03 46.10
N VAL A 225 -16.46 -19.25 45.01
CA VAL A 225 -17.26 -20.46 44.76
C VAL A 225 -16.37 -21.70 44.57
N LEU A 226 -15.23 -21.56 43.88
CA LEU A 226 -14.25 -22.63 43.72
C LEU A 226 -13.59 -23.00 45.04
N ASN A 227 -13.21 -22.01 45.86
CA ASN A 227 -12.61 -22.26 47.17
C ASN A 227 -13.60 -22.89 48.18
N THR A 228 -14.88 -22.50 48.14
CA THR A 228 -15.91 -23.15 48.98
C THR A 228 -16.16 -24.59 48.53
N LYS A 229 -16.23 -24.88 47.23
CA LYS A 229 -16.32 -26.27 46.74
C LYS A 229 -15.12 -27.11 47.15
N ALA A 230 -13.90 -26.58 47.06
CA ALA A 230 -12.69 -27.26 47.52
C ALA A 230 -12.70 -27.55 49.03
N TYR A 231 -13.16 -26.59 49.85
CA TYR A 231 -13.30 -26.76 51.29
C TYR A 231 -14.30 -27.86 51.64
N PHE A 232 -15.50 -27.86 51.04
CA PHE A 232 -16.49 -28.92 51.28
C PHE A 232 -15.99 -30.29 50.84
N THR A 233 -15.29 -30.38 49.71
CA THR A 233 -14.75 -31.66 49.22
C THR A 233 -13.72 -32.25 50.19
N ASN A 234 -12.89 -31.41 50.82
CA ASN A 234 -11.92 -31.85 51.84
C ASN A 234 -12.55 -32.23 53.20
N VAL A 235 -13.63 -31.57 53.61
CA VAL A 235 -14.37 -31.94 54.84
C VAL A 235 -15.03 -33.32 54.69
N PHE A 236 -15.56 -33.64 53.51
CA PHE A 236 -16.20 -34.94 53.26
C PHE A 236 -15.20 -36.10 53.05
N THR A 237 -13.99 -35.86 52.54
CA THR A 237 -12.94 -36.90 52.47
C THR A 237 -12.32 -37.19 53.84
N THR A 238 -12.13 -36.18 54.70
CA THR A 238 -11.54 -36.38 56.04
C THR A 238 -12.48 -37.16 56.98
N THR A 239 -13.80 -37.09 56.76
CA THR A 239 -14.80 -37.82 57.56
C THR A 239 -14.90 -39.31 57.16
N ARG A 240 -14.49 -39.69 55.94
CA ARG A 240 -14.48 -41.10 55.49
C ARG A 240 -13.26 -41.91 55.96
N HIS A 241 -12.22 -41.28 56.53
CA HIS A 241 -11.02 -41.97 57.02
C HIS A 241 -11.01 -42.25 58.54
N LYS A 242 -12.12 -42.00 59.25
CA LYS A 242 -12.26 -42.31 60.70
C LYS A 242 -13.39 -43.28 61.06
N ILE A 243 -13.98 -43.99 60.09
CA ILE A 243 -15.07 -44.97 60.33
C ILE A 243 -14.69 -46.42 59.89
N PHE A 244 -13.42 -46.68 59.54
CA PHE A 244 -12.94 -48.04 59.27
C PHE A 244 -11.61 -48.32 60.02
N VAL A 245 -11.66 -48.25 61.35
CA VAL A 245 -10.75 -48.97 62.25
C VAL A 245 -11.55 -49.33 63.51
N LEU A 246 -12.19 -50.50 63.47
CA LEU A 246 -12.39 -51.50 64.53
C LEU A 246 -13.27 -52.63 63.96
#